data_AF-A4Y0F9-F1
#
_entry.id   AF-A4Y0F9-F1
#
_cell.length_a   1.000
_cell.length_b   1.000
_cell.length_c   1.000
_cell.angle_alpha   90.00
_cell.angle_beta   90.00
_cell.angle_gamma   90.00
#
_symmetry.space_group_name_H-M   'P 1'
#
loop_
_entity.id
_entity.type
_entity.pdbx_description
1 polymer ?
#
loop_
_entity_poly.entity_id
_entity_poly.type
_entity_poly.pdbx_seq_one_letter_code
_entity_poly.pdbx_strand_id
1 'polypeptide(L)'
;MTSARPGLSLWRHILNKITRDRGVTETLINQKINQLPFCHFLRQTETPEINHKAQPPMTNTTSIELIRIITSFLTENSVIILLLTLLIICRDSISSFISRLTSLSYKNGASEVGVSAAAPHSPTEKSTIDLQNADEKPLKQSEEAEIEDKTKEKSWFSEMYKAFEDGELILAEQIFKKYALEEEDSSKLEENKALYLFFKFELGKDNSAIKQLEELARNAKTDESKVSCSTWFSFYLSDSMQYKKEIALWQRVKNEVKSEPQVTKAIIYLAYALNKDNQASDARELLIARLSMTDDGEQKSEIFEALSKIEESLGNKTISVYCKDKSLEFDPDNRDELFNSAYSASNENIDAIAIGNYLRLLRIDGDNPTALNNLGVRAQEAGLKTKAIDYYKKSAKNKNTLAMANQGYLLLEAGFTDEAEQIANSALELEDTHQNVYSLITAIHKKKDEQKKEWERLSEKSLAHQKSIREYIEKHYLGEPKELEGNWFARGRFPVTITITDNKLDASWEEPIQSNNGTYSASLTGTVSGASFSGVYSRKPNKEKANSLLGLGIATTSNACIGFISDNKENFTLISPKLNDDFSLCFSKNRSLTGHE
;
A
#
# COMPACT_ATOMS: atom_id res chain seq x y z
N MET A 1 -9.53 27.28 -6.26
CA MET A 1 -9.60 27.92 -4.94
C MET A 1 -10.30 26.90 -4.09
N THR A 2 -9.56 26.30 -3.16
CA THR A 2 -9.95 25.10 -2.43
C THR A 2 -10.21 25.50 -0.98
N SER A 3 -11.26 25.02 -0.32
CA SER A 3 -11.35 24.94 1.16
C SER A 3 -10.56 23.69 1.57
N ALA A 4 -9.40 23.65 2.22
CA ALA A 4 -8.57 24.61 2.90
C ALA A 4 -9.24 25.19 4.17
N ARG A 5 -9.23 24.33 5.21
CA ARG A 5 -9.06 24.71 6.63
C ARG A 5 -8.47 26.13 6.73
N PRO A 6 -9.13 27.16 7.27
CA PRO A 6 -8.64 28.55 7.13
C PRO A 6 -7.18 28.77 7.55
N GLY A 7 -6.67 28.00 8.52
CA GLY A 7 -5.22 27.88 8.76
C GLY A 7 -4.51 27.01 7.70
N LEU A 8 -4.88 25.74 7.55
CA LEU A 8 -4.14 24.78 6.71
C LEU A 8 -4.15 25.05 5.19
N SER A 9 -5.22 25.60 4.60
CA SER A 9 -5.21 26.98 4.12
C SER A 9 -4.13 27.57 3.23
N LEU A 10 -4.05 28.87 3.50
CA LEU A 10 -2.87 29.68 3.75
C LEU A 10 -1.59 28.87 4.00
N TRP A 11 -1.55 27.93 4.93
CA TRP A 11 -0.35 27.13 5.23
C TRP A 11 0.09 26.21 4.07
N ARG A 12 -0.80 25.47 3.43
CA ARG A 12 -0.52 24.68 2.21
C ARG A 12 -0.25 25.57 1.03
N HIS A 13 -0.95 26.71 0.91
CA HIS A 13 -0.72 27.65 -0.19
C HIS A 13 0.63 28.40 -0.06
N ILE A 14 1.09 28.65 1.17
CA ILE A 14 2.39 29.23 1.49
C ILE A 14 3.49 28.16 1.33
N LEU A 15 3.34 26.95 1.91
CA LEU A 15 4.33 25.87 1.74
C LEU A 15 4.45 25.37 0.29
N ASN A 16 3.35 25.06 -0.40
CA ASN A 16 3.37 24.53 -1.79
C ASN A 16 3.90 25.57 -2.79
N LYS A 17 3.84 26.87 -2.46
CA LYS A 17 4.35 27.94 -3.32
C LYS A 17 5.82 28.28 -2.99
N ILE A 18 6.28 28.07 -1.74
CA ILE A 18 7.69 28.18 -1.33
C ILE A 18 8.56 27.02 -1.86
N THR A 19 8.00 25.80 -1.96
CA THR A 19 8.75 24.62 -2.44
C THR A 19 8.85 24.52 -3.95
N ARG A 20 7.91 25.13 -4.68
CA ARG A 20 7.91 25.19 -6.15
C ARG A 20 9.10 25.99 -6.71
N ASP A 21 9.58 26.99 -5.97
CA ASP A 21 10.77 27.79 -6.33
C ASP A 21 12.11 27.16 -5.89
N ARG A 22 12.08 26.04 -5.14
CA ARG A 22 13.29 25.35 -4.62
C ARG A 22 13.50 23.93 -5.16
N GLY A 23 12.67 23.47 -6.10
CA GLY A 23 12.81 22.15 -6.73
C GLY A 23 12.66 20.96 -5.76
N VAL A 24 11.89 21.12 -4.67
CA VAL A 24 11.70 20.06 -3.67
C VAL A 24 10.46 19.23 -4.00
N THR A 25 10.61 17.90 -4.01
CA THR A 25 9.57 16.93 -4.40
C THR A 25 8.43 16.81 -3.36
N GLU A 26 7.23 16.49 -3.86
CA GLU A 26 5.98 16.29 -3.10
C GLU A 26 6.12 15.34 -1.89
N THR A 27 7.03 14.38 -1.97
CA THR A 27 7.34 13.41 -0.91
C THR A 27 7.94 14.07 0.34
N LEU A 28 8.80 15.09 0.16
CA LEU A 28 9.44 15.81 1.27
C LEU A 28 8.46 16.76 1.98
N ILE A 29 7.48 17.28 1.23
CA ILE A 29 6.39 18.12 1.72
C ILE A 29 5.46 17.31 2.63
N ASN A 30 5.07 16.10 2.19
CA ASN A 30 4.29 15.17 3.01
C ASN A 30 5.06 14.68 4.23
N GLN A 31 6.39 14.51 4.14
CA GLN A 31 7.23 14.16 5.29
C GLN A 31 7.30 15.26 6.36
N LYS A 32 7.43 16.53 5.97
CA LYS A 32 7.44 17.66 6.92
C LYS A 32 6.07 17.97 7.51
N ILE A 33 5.00 17.84 6.72
CA ILE A 33 3.61 17.98 7.22
C ILE A 33 3.28 16.87 8.24
N ASN A 34 3.77 15.65 8.02
CA ASN A 34 3.61 14.53 8.96
C ASN A 34 4.47 14.63 10.23
N GLN A 35 5.39 15.61 10.32
CA GLN A 35 6.21 15.88 11.52
C GLN A 35 5.65 17.02 12.38
N LEU A 36 4.57 17.69 11.95
CA LEU A 36 3.83 18.62 12.80
C LEU A 36 3.02 17.83 13.86
N PRO A 37 2.92 18.33 15.11
CA PRO A 37 2.32 17.59 16.23
C PRO A 37 0.88 17.09 16.00
N PHE A 38 0.17 17.69 15.03
CA PHE A 38 -1.22 17.39 14.70
C PHE A 38 -1.44 16.02 14.00
N CYS A 39 -0.40 15.38 13.47
CA CYS A 39 -0.53 14.08 12.77
C CYS A 39 -0.28 12.85 13.66
N HIS A 40 0.19 13.02 14.90
CA HIS A 40 0.59 11.89 15.74
C HIS A 40 -0.57 11.20 16.46
N PHE A 41 -1.78 11.79 16.43
CA PHE A 41 -2.95 11.28 17.16
C PHE A 41 -3.87 10.34 16.34
N LEU A 42 -3.69 10.23 15.01
CA LEU A 42 -4.50 9.36 14.14
C LEU A 42 -3.82 8.02 13.78
N ARG A 43 -2.78 7.61 14.51
CA ARG A 43 -1.98 6.40 14.17
C ARG A 43 -2.11 5.23 15.14
N GLN A 44 -3.11 5.24 16.02
CA GLN A 44 -3.40 4.13 16.92
C GLN A 44 -4.87 3.72 16.85
N THR A 45 -5.31 3.20 15.72
CA THR A 45 -6.44 2.26 15.62
C THR A 45 -6.44 1.74 14.18
N GLU A 46 -5.71 0.65 13.91
CA GLU A 46 -5.99 -0.25 12.79
C GLU A 46 -4.99 -1.40 12.83
N THR A 47 -5.37 -2.47 13.53
CA THR A 47 -4.85 -3.82 13.30
C THR A 47 -6.05 -4.70 12.96
N PRO A 48 -5.99 -5.55 11.92
CA PRO A 48 -7.14 -6.35 11.51
C PRO A 48 -7.39 -7.49 12.51
N GLU A 49 -8.63 -7.57 13.00
CA GLU A 49 -9.15 -8.71 13.77
C GLU A 49 -9.20 -9.98 12.92
N ILE A 50 -8.63 -11.07 13.44
CA ILE A 50 -8.92 -12.45 13.02
C ILE A 50 -9.74 -13.10 14.14
N ASN A 51 -10.82 -13.77 13.75
CA ASN A 51 -11.94 -14.14 14.62
C ASN A 51 -11.76 -15.49 15.37
N HIS A 52 -12.41 -15.55 16.54
CA HIS A 52 -12.92 -16.69 17.34
C HIS A 52 -12.02 -17.56 18.26
N LYS A 53 -12.21 -17.45 19.59
CA LYS A 53 -13.06 -18.35 20.43
C LYS A 53 -13.05 -17.94 21.92
N ALA A 54 -14.16 -18.21 22.61
CA ALA A 54 -14.53 -17.75 23.96
C ALA A 54 -13.88 -18.54 25.13
N GLN A 55 -13.61 -17.85 26.27
CA GLN A 55 -13.70 -18.36 27.67
C GLN A 55 -13.49 -17.25 28.75
N PRO A 56 -13.91 -17.45 30.03
CA PRO A 56 -14.40 -16.40 30.95
C PRO A 56 -13.42 -16.02 32.11
N PRO A 57 -13.86 -15.34 33.21
CA PRO A 57 -13.35 -14.04 33.65
C PRO A 57 -12.13 -14.06 34.62
N MET A 58 -11.47 -12.88 34.68
CA MET A 58 -10.21 -12.54 35.35
C MET A 58 -10.17 -12.67 36.89
N THR A 59 -8.98 -12.99 37.41
CA THR A 59 -8.51 -12.67 38.77
C THR A 59 -7.16 -11.94 38.71
N ASN A 60 -6.83 -11.19 39.77
CA ASN A 60 -5.82 -10.11 39.94
C ASN A 60 -4.32 -10.42 39.66
N THR A 61 -3.99 -11.24 38.67
CA THR A 61 -2.61 -11.68 38.38
C THR A 61 -1.86 -10.79 37.37
N THR A 62 -2.57 -9.95 36.61
CA THR A 62 -2.02 -9.20 35.46
C THR A 62 -1.12 -8.02 35.83
N SER A 63 -1.42 -7.30 36.92
CA SER A 63 -0.66 -6.09 37.28
C SER A 63 0.77 -6.41 37.75
N ILE A 64 0.96 -7.52 38.46
CA ILE A 64 2.27 -7.93 38.97
C ILE A 64 3.16 -8.48 37.84
N GLU A 65 2.59 -9.24 36.91
CA GLU A 65 3.32 -9.69 35.72
C GLU A 65 3.70 -8.53 34.80
N LEU A 66 2.82 -7.56 34.60
CA LEU A 66 3.11 -6.37 33.78
C LEU A 66 4.25 -5.55 34.38
N ILE A 67 4.24 -5.32 35.70
CA ILE A 67 5.34 -4.63 36.39
C ILE A 67 6.63 -5.41 36.20
N ARG A 68 6.64 -6.74 36.39
CA ARG A 68 7.83 -7.57 36.25
C ARG A 68 8.41 -7.55 34.83
N ILE A 69 7.56 -7.57 33.80
CA ILE A 69 7.97 -7.46 32.39
C ILE A 69 8.63 -6.10 32.13
N ILE A 70 8.02 -5.01 32.62
CA ILE A 70 8.56 -3.66 32.46
C ILE A 70 9.91 -3.51 33.18
N THR A 71 10.04 -4.01 34.42
CA THR A 71 11.32 -3.91 35.14
C THR A 71 12.41 -4.76 34.50
N SER A 72 12.08 -5.96 33.98
CA SER A 72 13.05 -6.80 33.25
C SER A 72 13.54 -6.12 31.99
N PHE A 73 12.61 -5.56 31.19
CA PHE A 73 12.93 -4.85 29.96
C PHE A 73 13.82 -3.62 30.21
N LEU A 74 13.49 -2.80 31.21
CA LEU A 74 14.28 -1.61 31.57
C LEU A 74 15.67 -1.99 32.09
N THR A 75 15.78 -3.10 32.82
CA THR A 75 17.07 -3.56 33.35
C THR A 75 17.97 -4.08 32.23
N GLU A 76 17.43 -4.94 31.35
CA GLU A 76 18.16 -5.54 30.22
C GLU A 76 18.60 -4.50 29.18
N ASN A 77 17.88 -3.39 29.04
CA ASN A 77 18.15 -2.36 28.03
C ASN A 77 18.70 -1.05 28.63
N SER A 78 19.01 -1.01 29.93
CA SER A 78 19.40 0.20 30.65
C SER A 78 20.58 0.94 30.02
N VAL A 79 21.60 0.22 29.54
CA VAL A 79 22.78 0.79 28.89
C VAL A 79 22.42 1.44 27.54
N ILE A 80 21.59 0.78 26.74
CA ILE A 80 21.15 1.29 25.42
C ILE A 80 20.27 2.52 25.61
N ILE A 81 19.36 2.49 26.60
CA ILE A 81 18.49 3.62 26.93
C ILE A 81 19.32 4.81 27.44
N LEU A 82 20.36 4.59 28.24
CA LEU A 82 21.28 5.64 28.67
C LEU A 82 22.06 6.24 27.48
N LEU A 83 22.48 5.40 26.54
CA LEU A 83 23.23 5.83 25.36
C LEU A 83 22.34 6.62 24.39
N LEU A 84 21.09 6.20 24.20
CA LEU A 84 20.09 6.93 23.41
C LEU A 84 19.70 8.25 24.06
N THR A 85 19.52 8.28 25.38
CA THR A 85 19.22 9.54 26.09
C THR A 85 20.41 10.50 26.02
N LEU A 86 21.65 10.01 26.15
CA LEU A 86 22.86 10.83 25.94
C LEU A 86 22.94 11.37 24.50
N LEU A 87 22.64 10.55 23.49
CA LEU A 87 22.59 10.97 22.08
C LEU A 87 21.51 12.03 21.82
N ILE A 88 20.36 11.93 22.49
CA ILE A 88 19.28 12.92 22.39
C ILE A 88 19.68 14.23 23.08
N ILE A 89 20.24 14.17 24.29
CA ILE A 89 20.69 15.35 25.05
C ILE A 89 21.83 16.06 24.31
N CYS A 90 22.78 15.30 23.77
CA CYS A 90 23.92 15.84 23.04
C CYS A 90 23.65 16.04 21.54
N ARG A 91 22.41 15.86 21.06
CA ARG A 91 22.05 15.88 19.63
C ARG A 91 22.57 17.13 18.92
N ASP A 92 22.35 18.30 19.51
CA ASP A 92 22.73 19.57 18.88
C ASP A 92 24.25 19.78 18.92
N SER A 93 24.91 19.32 19.98
CA SER A 93 26.37 19.36 20.11
C SER A 93 27.05 18.40 19.12
N ILE A 94 26.50 17.19 18.93
CA ILE A 94 26.98 16.19 17.98
C ILE A 94 26.74 16.66 16.55
N SER A 95 25.55 17.18 16.24
CA SER A 95 25.22 17.77 14.93
C SER A 95 26.17 18.94 14.59
N SER A 96 26.42 19.82 15.55
CA SER A 96 27.36 20.95 15.43
C SER A 96 28.81 20.50 15.27
N PHE A 97 29.21 19.37 15.88
CA PHE A 97 30.55 18.80 15.71
C PHE A 97 30.71 18.11 14.35
N ILE A 98 29.71 17.32 13.92
CA ILE A 98 29.70 16.63 12.62
C ILE A 98 29.73 17.63 11.45
N SER A 99 29.02 18.75 11.55
CA SER A 99 29.03 19.77 10.51
C SER A 99 30.37 20.53 10.38
N ARG A 100 31.23 20.47 11.40
CA ARG A 100 32.58 21.07 11.40
C ARG A 100 33.71 20.09 11.15
N LEU A 101 33.39 18.82 10.90
CA LEU A 101 34.36 17.73 10.83
C LEU A 101 35.18 17.87 9.54
N THR A 102 36.47 18.18 9.66
CA THR A 102 37.35 18.50 8.53
C THR A 102 38.11 17.28 8.02
N SER A 103 38.32 16.26 8.85
CA SER A 103 38.90 14.99 8.43
C SER A 103 38.61 13.87 9.43
N LEU A 104 38.34 12.67 8.91
CA LEU A 104 38.25 11.42 9.66
C LEU A 104 39.35 10.47 9.16
N SER A 105 40.27 10.05 10.02
CA SER A 105 41.31 9.09 9.64
C SER A 105 41.18 7.80 10.44
N TYR A 106 41.06 6.69 9.72
CA TYR A 106 41.08 5.34 10.28
C TYR A 106 42.18 4.55 9.58
N LYS A 107 43.02 3.84 10.35
CA LYS A 107 44.08 3.00 9.78
C LYS A 107 44.21 1.73 10.63
N ASN A 108 44.54 0.59 10.01
CA ASN A 108 44.57 -0.73 10.67
C ASN A 108 45.98 -1.33 10.58
N GLY A 109 46.56 -1.69 11.73
CA GLY A 109 47.99 -2.00 11.92
C GLY A 109 48.61 -1.08 12.98
N ALA A 110 49.88 -0.69 12.84
CA ALA A 110 50.50 0.38 13.65
C ALA A 110 49.83 1.74 13.33
N SER A 111 48.60 1.92 13.80
CA SER A 111 47.69 2.89 13.21
C SER A 111 46.70 3.45 14.21
N GLU A 112 46.54 4.76 14.09
CA GLU A 112 45.83 5.66 14.99
C GLU A 112 44.48 6.06 14.37
N VAL A 113 43.48 6.28 15.23
CA VAL A 113 42.17 6.83 14.88
C VAL A 113 42.13 8.29 15.31
N GLY A 114 41.91 9.19 14.35
CA GLY A 114 41.93 10.63 14.58
C GLY A 114 40.72 11.32 13.95
N VAL A 115 40.15 12.27 14.68
CA VAL A 115 39.03 13.12 14.22
C VAL A 115 39.45 14.57 14.42
N SER A 116 39.41 15.38 13.35
CA SER A 116 39.67 16.82 13.42
C SER A 116 38.43 17.59 12.98
N ALA A 117 38.12 18.67 13.68
CA ALA A 117 37.02 19.58 13.36
C ALA A 117 37.48 21.03 13.45
N ALA A 118 36.94 21.89 12.59
CA ALA A 118 37.22 23.32 12.62
C ALA A 118 36.71 23.99 13.91
N ALA A 119 37.37 25.05 14.35
CA ALA A 119 36.94 25.84 15.50
C ALA A 119 35.56 26.50 15.22
N PRO A 120 34.68 26.66 16.23
CA PRO A 120 33.38 27.30 16.04
C PRO A 120 33.56 28.78 15.62
N HIS A 121 32.87 29.21 14.56
CA HIS A 121 32.92 30.59 14.07
C HIS A 121 32.03 31.53 14.91
N SER A 122 32.54 32.73 15.19
CA SER A 122 31.78 33.89 15.66
C SER A 122 31.24 34.67 14.45
N PRO A 123 30.03 35.25 14.47
CA PRO A 123 29.44 35.86 13.28
C PRO A 123 30.03 37.24 13.00
N THR A 124 30.53 37.47 11.78
CA THR A 124 30.77 38.80 11.25
C THR A 124 30.51 38.86 9.74
N GLU A 125 29.64 39.80 9.39
CA GLU A 125 29.47 40.57 8.15
C GLU A 125 29.06 39.95 6.80
N LYS A 126 28.07 40.66 6.24
CA LYS A 126 27.34 40.51 4.97
C LYS A 126 28.25 40.57 3.75
N SER A 127 27.87 39.83 2.71
CA SER A 127 28.17 40.15 1.31
C SER A 127 26.89 40.12 0.48
N THR A 128 26.57 41.27 -0.09
CA THR A 128 25.52 41.53 -1.09
C THR A 128 25.84 40.88 -2.43
N ILE A 129 24.83 40.36 -3.13
CA ILE A 129 24.86 40.13 -4.58
C ILE A 129 23.61 40.77 -5.21
N ASP A 130 23.90 41.49 -6.30
CA ASP A 130 23.06 42.33 -7.14
C ASP A 130 22.16 41.49 -8.07
N LEU A 131 20.95 41.98 -8.38
CA LEU A 131 19.96 41.33 -9.26
C LEU A 131 19.66 42.26 -10.45
N GLN A 132 19.83 41.73 -11.67
CA GLN A 132 19.42 42.41 -12.91
C GLN A 132 18.11 41.84 -13.48
N ASN A 133 17.18 42.78 -13.69
CA ASN A 133 15.96 42.88 -14.50
C ASN A 133 15.53 41.79 -15.50
N ALA A 134 14.21 41.59 -15.62
CA ALA A 134 13.49 41.61 -16.91
C ALA A 134 11.95 41.85 -16.76
N ASP A 135 11.48 42.79 -17.59
CA ASP A 135 10.15 43.27 -18.00
C ASP A 135 8.87 42.41 -17.80
N GLU A 136 7.78 43.08 -17.39
CA GLU A 136 6.43 42.87 -17.97
C GLU A 136 5.50 44.11 -17.80
N LYS A 137 4.60 44.30 -18.77
CA LYS A 137 3.68 45.45 -18.96
C LYS A 137 2.51 45.48 -17.95
N PRO A 138 1.83 46.63 -17.74
CA PRO A 138 1.04 46.90 -16.54
C PRO A 138 -0.29 46.14 -16.50
N LEU A 139 -0.54 45.47 -15.37
CA LEU A 139 -1.87 45.00 -14.97
C LEU A 139 -2.59 46.07 -14.13
N LYS A 140 -3.92 45.98 -14.10
CA LYS A 140 -4.82 47.01 -13.54
C LYS A 140 -4.58 47.21 -12.03
N GLN A 141 -4.55 48.48 -11.61
CA GLN A 141 -4.28 48.99 -10.24
C GLN A 141 -5.07 48.34 -9.07
N SER A 142 -6.11 47.54 -9.32
CA SER A 142 -6.83 46.81 -8.26
C SER A 142 -6.15 45.48 -7.88
N GLU A 143 -5.47 44.83 -8.81
CA GLU A 143 -4.77 43.56 -8.55
C GLU A 143 -3.38 43.78 -7.95
N GLU A 144 -2.71 44.90 -8.26
CA GLU A 144 -1.40 45.25 -7.69
C GLU A 144 -1.47 45.46 -6.16
N ALA A 145 -2.52 46.09 -5.64
CA ALA A 145 -2.71 46.26 -4.20
C ALA A 145 -2.92 44.91 -3.48
N GLU A 146 -3.69 44.00 -4.07
CA GLU A 146 -3.95 42.67 -3.49
C GLU A 146 -2.73 41.74 -3.60
N ILE A 147 -1.92 41.89 -4.65
CA ILE A 147 -0.66 41.16 -4.86
C ILE A 147 0.41 41.69 -3.91
N GLU A 148 0.61 43.01 -3.80
CA GLU A 148 1.61 43.62 -2.91
C GLU A 148 1.34 43.26 -1.44
N ASP A 149 0.07 43.29 -1.04
CA ASP A 149 -0.40 42.92 0.29
C ASP A 149 -0.15 41.43 0.61
N LYS A 150 -0.50 40.52 -0.30
CA LYS A 150 -0.17 39.08 -0.18
C LYS A 150 1.34 38.79 -0.18
N THR A 151 2.14 39.67 -0.78
CA THR A 151 3.61 39.53 -0.86
C THR A 151 4.26 39.98 0.45
N LYS A 152 3.77 41.07 1.05
CA LYS A 152 4.17 41.55 2.39
C LYS A 152 3.78 40.56 3.48
N GLU A 153 2.55 40.04 3.45
CA GLU A 153 2.05 39.06 4.41
C GLU A 153 2.89 37.77 4.42
N LYS A 154 3.25 37.30 3.22
CA LYS A 154 4.18 36.16 3.06
C LYS A 154 5.57 36.39 3.62
N SER A 155 6.09 37.61 3.51
CA SER A 155 7.46 37.94 3.94
C SER A 155 7.57 37.91 5.46
N TRP A 156 6.74 38.70 6.16
CA TRP A 156 6.86 38.82 7.62
C TRP A 156 6.50 37.50 8.31
N PHE A 157 5.48 36.79 7.81
CA PHE A 157 5.03 35.55 8.44
C PHE A 157 6.11 34.46 8.37
N SER A 158 6.69 34.24 7.19
CA SER A 158 7.74 33.21 7.01
C SER A 158 8.98 33.53 7.83
N GLU A 159 9.36 34.81 7.93
CA GLU A 159 10.50 35.25 8.74
C GLU A 159 10.21 35.08 10.24
N MET A 160 9.03 35.48 10.70
CA MET A 160 8.59 35.37 12.09
C MET A 160 8.50 33.90 12.52
N TYR A 161 7.90 33.05 11.69
CA TYR A 161 7.78 31.62 11.96
C TYR A 161 9.14 30.94 12.04
N LYS A 162 10.04 31.24 11.09
CA LYS A 162 11.40 30.72 11.12
C LYS A 162 12.15 31.18 12.37
N ALA A 163 12.03 32.45 12.76
CA ALA A 163 12.63 32.96 13.98
C ALA A 163 12.11 32.21 15.22
N PHE A 164 10.83 31.85 15.27
CA PHE A 164 10.31 30.97 16.33
C PHE A 164 10.88 29.55 16.27
N GLU A 165 11.01 28.93 15.09
CA GLU A 165 11.63 27.61 14.92
C GLU A 165 13.10 27.60 15.36
N ASP A 166 13.83 28.69 15.08
CA ASP A 166 15.24 28.87 15.44
C ASP A 166 15.42 29.28 16.92
N GLY A 167 14.33 29.49 17.67
CA GLY A 167 14.34 29.90 19.08
C GLY A 167 14.63 31.39 19.31
N GLU A 168 14.64 32.20 18.26
CA GLU A 168 14.94 33.64 18.27
C GLU A 168 13.70 34.47 18.62
N LEU A 169 13.21 34.31 19.86
CA LEU A 169 11.92 34.89 20.32
C LEU A 169 11.85 36.42 20.16
N ILE A 170 12.95 37.12 20.45
CA ILE A 170 13.03 38.58 20.34
C ILE A 170 12.92 39.01 18.87
N LEU A 171 13.58 38.29 17.96
CA LEU A 171 13.51 38.59 16.54
C LEU A 171 12.09 38.36 16.01
N ALA A 172 11.45 37.25 16.37
CA ALA A 172 10.06 36.97 15.99
C ALA A 172 9.10 38.10 16.46
N GLU A 173 9.29 38.60 17.68
CA GLU A 173 8.53 39.74 18.19
C GLU A 173 8.83 41.05 17.43
N GLN A 174 10.08 41.31 17.06
CA GLN A 174 10.46 42.49 16.28
C GLN A 174 9.86 42.45 14.87
N ILE A 175 9.88 41.29 14.21
CA ILE A 175 9.28 41.10 12.88
C ILE A 175 7.78 41.40 12.93
N PHE A 176 7.07 40.82 13.90
CA PHE A 176 5.63 41.08 14.04
C PHE A 176 5.35 42.55 14.38
N LYS A 177 6.13 43.18 15.27
CA LYS A 177 5.97 44.61 15.59
C LYS A 177 6.15 45.49 14.37
N LYS A 178 7.10 45.16 13.49
CA LYS A 178 7.31 45.88 12.24
C LYS A 178 6.08 45.76 11.34
N TYR A 179 5.60 44.54 11.10
CA TYR A 179 4.36 44.32 10.35
C TYR A 179 3.18 45.10 10.96
N ALA A 180 3.00 45.03 12.27
CA ALA A 180 1.89 45.68 12.97
C ALA A 180 1.92 47.23 12.90
N LEU A 181 3.07 47.84 12.62
CA LEU A 181 3.20 49.28 12.41
C LEU A 181 2.89 49.70 10.96
N GLU A 182 3.04 48.77 10.02
CA GLU A 182 2.85 49.00 8.58
C GLU A 182 1.44 48.64 8.12
N GLU A 183 0.73 47.77 8.85
CA GLU A 183 -0.64 47.36 8.53
C GLU A 183 -1.67 48.44 8.88
N GLU A 184 -2.41 48.88 7.88
CA GLU A 184 -3.45 49.91 8.01
C GLU A 184 -4.85 49.29 8.20
N ASP A 185 -5.08 48.06 7.74
CA ASP A 185 -6.35 47.36 7.90
C ASP A 185 -6.46 46.79 9.31
N SER A 186 -7.35 47.37 10.10
CA SER A 186 -7.58 46.96 11.49
C SER A 186 -8.05 45.51 11.63
N SER A 187 -8.78 44.97 10.65
CA SER A 187 -9.22 43.58 10.67
C SER A 187 -8.02 42.67 10.44
N LYS A 188 -7.25 42.90 9.37
CA LYS A 188 -6.06 42.10 9.07
C LYS A 188 -5.04 42.14 10.20
N LEU A 189 -4.85 43.31 10.81
CA LEU A 189 -3.99 43.46 11.97
C LEU A 189 -4.46 42.58 13.14
N GLU A 190 -5.76 42.55 13.44
CA GLU A 190 -6.32 41.68 14.49
C GLU A 190 -6.14 40.19 14.14
N GLU A 191 -6.37 39.80 12.89
CA GLU A 191 -6.21 38.43 12.41
C GLU A 191 -4.75 37.95 12.53
N ASN A 192 -3.82 38.74 12.01
CA ASN A 192 -2.40 38.41 12.01
C ASN A 192 -1.78 38.53 13.42
N LYS A 193 -2.33 39.38 14.28
CA LYS A 193 -2.00 39.38 15.70
C LYS A 193 -2.44 38.10 16.40
N ALA A 194 -3.62 37.57 16.09
CA ALA A 194 -4.08 36.30 16.66
C ALA A 194 -3.18 35.13 16.23
N LEU A 195 -2.80 35.09 14.96
CA LEU A 195 -1.82 34.15 14.41
C LEU A 195 -0.46 34.23 15.14
N TYR A 196 0.10 35.44 15.26
CA TYR A 196 1.34 35.67 16.00
C TYR A 196 1.24 35.20 17.46
N LEU A 197 0.17 35.53 18.17
CA LEU A 197 -0.03 35.11 19.56
C LEU A 197 -0.13 33.59 19.69
N PHE A 198 -0.77 32.93 18.74
CA PHE A 198 -0.81 31.46 18.69
C PHE A 198 0.60 30.87 18.55
N PHE A 199 1.43 31.37 17.64
CA PHE A 199 2.82 30.89 17.48
C PHE A 199 3.73 31.27 18.64
N LYS A 200 3.51 32.43 19.25
CA LYS A 200 4.21 32.83 20.48
C LYS A 200 3.93 31.86 21.63
N PHE A 201 2.71 31.34 21.71
CA PHE A 201 2.37 30.27 22.64
C PHE A 201 2.99 28.92 22.21
N GLU A 202 2.70 28.45 21.00
CA GLU A 202 3.06 27.11 20.54
C GLU A 202 4.58 26.89 20.42
N LEU A 203 5.28 27.80 19.75
CA LEU A 203 6.72 27.69 19.51
C LEU A 203 7.51 28.50 20.53
N GLY A 204 7.04 29.71 20.86
CA GLY A 204 7.70 30.56 21.84
C GLY A 204 7.52 30.14 23.30
N LYS A 205 6.64 29.17 23.57
CA LYS A 205 6.32 28.65 24.92
C LYS A 205 5.89 29.74 25.92
N ASP A 206 5.33 30.83 25.41
CA ASP A 206 4.83 31.94 26.23
C ASP A 206 3.34 31.78 26.54
N ASN A 207 3.03 31.26 27.73
CA ASN A 207 1.66 31.09 28.19
C ASN A 207 0.89 32.40 28.38
N SER A 208 1.57 33.55 28.46
CA SER A 208 0.89 34.86 28.55
C SER A 208 0.18 35.22 27.25
N ALA A 209 0.62 34.64 26.11
CA ALA A 209 0.01 34.86 24.81
C ALA A 209 -1.42 34.31 24.72
N ILE A 210 -1.76 33.25 25.47
CA ILE A 210 -3.11 32.69 25.51
C ILE A 210 -4.12 33.72 26.03
N LYS A 211 -3.79 34.42 27.12
CA LYS A 211 -4.69 35.44 27.69
C LYS A 211 -4.90 36.59 26.72
N GLN A 212 -3.84 37.01 26.04
CA GLN A 212 -3.90 38.05 25.01
C GLN A 212 -4.74 37.60 23.81
N LEU A 213 -4.64 36.33 23.41
CA LEU A 213 -5.40 35.76 22.31
C LEU A 213 -6.88 35.63 22.66
N GLU A 214 -7.19 35.19 23.88
CA GLU A 214 -8.57 35.14 24.40
C GLU A 214 -9.20 36.54 24.42
N GLU A 215 -8.46 37.55 24.93
CA GLU A 215 -8.93 38.93 24.97
C GLU A 215 -9.14 39.51 23.57
N LEU A 216 -8.22 39.22 22.64
CA LEU A 216 -8.34 39.62 21.24
C LEU A 216 -9.57 38.98 20.58
N ALA A 217 -9.81 37.68 20.79
CA ALA A 217 -11.01 36.99 20.30
C ALA A 217 -12.32 37.48 20.93
N ARG A 218 -12.26 38.15 22.10
CA ARG A 218 -13.43 38.80 22.72
C ARG A 218 -13.70 40.20 22.16
N ASN A 219 -12.64 40.94 21.85
CA ASN A 219 -12.70 42.36 21.55
C ASN A 219 -12.57 42.70 20.05
N ALA A 220 -12.35 41.71 19.20
CA ALA A 220 -12.29 41.84 17.75
C ALA A 220 -13.52 42.60 17.19
N LYS A 221 -13.27 43.51 16.25
CA LYS A 221 -14.26 44.53 15.86
C LYS A 221 -15.18 44.08 14.73
N THR A 222 -14.63 43.42 13.72
CA THR A 222 -15.38 43.01 12.53
C THR A 222 -15.84 41.56 12.66
N ASP A 223 -16.82 41.16 11.86
CA ASP A 223 -17.31 39.78 11.91
C ASP A 223 -16.21 38.81 11.44
N GLU A 224 -15.44 39.23 10.43
CA GLU A 224 -14.25 38.55 9.91
C GLU A 224 -13.21 38.35 11.01
N SER A 225 -12.75 39.44 11.65
CA SER A 225 -11.71 39.34 12.67
C SER A 225 -12.18 38.58 13.90
N LYS A 226 -13.46 38.67 14.28
CA LYS A 226 -14.03 37.84 15.35
C LYS A 226 -13.91 36.35 15.06
N VAL A 227 -14.31 35.90 13.87
CA VAL A 227 -14.22 34.49 13.49
C VAL A 227 -12.75 34.07 13.39
N SER A 228 -11.91 34.86 12.74
CA SER A 228 -10.48 34.59 12.57
C SER A 228 -9.73 34.50 13.90
N CYS A 229 -9.86 35.49 14.79
CA CYS A 229 -9.24 35.46 16.12
C CYS A 229 -9.77 34.31 16.98
N SER A 230 -11.08 34.05 16.94
CA SER A 230 -11.68 32.92 17.66
C SER A 230 -11.21 31.57 17.14
N THR A 231 -10.90 31.46 15.84
CA THR A 231 -10.32 30.25 15.23
C THR A 231 -8.97 29.91 15.84
N TRP A 232 -8.07 30.90 15.94
CA TRP A 232 -6.76 30.69 16.56
C TRP A 232 -6.89 30.31 18.04
N PHE A 233 -7.80 30.97 18.76
CA PHE A 233 -8.05 30.64 20.16
C PHE A 233 -8.68 29.24 20.32
N SER A 234 -9.56 28.84 19.41
CA SER A 234 -10.20 27.53 19.45
C SER A 234 -9.22 26.39 19.21
N PHE A 235 -8.17 26.58 18.40
CA PHE A 235 -7.10 25.59 18.25
C PHE A 235 -6.39 25.32 19.58
N TYR A 236 -6.05 26.36 20.34
CA TYR A 236 -5.52 26.20 21.70
C TYR A 236 -6.50 25.42 22.60
N LEU A 237 -7.79 25.78 22.59
CA LEU A 237 -8.79 25.10 23.43
C LEU A 237 -8.94 23.63 23.05
N SER A 238 -8.91 23.33 21.76
CA SER A 238 -8.94 21.97 21.22
C SER A 238 -7.73 21.16 21.68
N ASP A 239 -6.52 21.68 21.49
CA ASP A 239 -5.28 20.96 21.80
C ASP A 239 -5.09 20.75 23.32
N SER A 240 -5.66 21.66 24.12
CA SER A 240 -5.75 21.52 25.58
C SER A 240 -6.98 20.74 26.06
N MET A 241 -7.76 20.14 25.14
CA MET A 241 -8.97 19.34 25.41
C MET A 241 -10.05 20.11 26.20
N GLN A 242 -10.08 21.43 26.10
CA GLN A 242 -11.07 22.31 26.74
C GLN A 242 -12.33 22.47 25.86
N TYR A 243 -12.90 21.36 25.38
CA TYR A 243 -13.98 21.37 24.39
C TYR A 243 -15.23 22.13 24.84
N LYS A 244 -15.60 22.06 26.12
CA LYS A 244 -16.73 22.84 26.66
C LYS A 244 -16.52 24.34 26.57
N LYS A 245 -15.27 24.81 26.74
CA LYS A 245 -14.93 26.23 26.56
C LYS A 245 -14.92 26.59 25.07
N GLU A 246 -14.46 25.69 24.21
CA GLU A 246 -14.50 25.85 22.76
C GLU A 246 -15.94 25.96 22.24
N ILE A 247 -16.84 25.11 22.74
CA ILE A 247 -18.29 25.16 22.45
C ILE A 247 -18.88 26.51 22.91
N ALA A 248 -18.60 26.93 24.14
CA ALA A 248 -19.08 28.22 24.66
C ALA A 248 -18.54 29.42 23.84
N LEU A 249 -17.28 29.35 23.39
CA LEU A 249 -16.69 30.34 22.50
C LEU A 249 -17.47 30.43 21.19
N TRP A 250 -17.70 29.32 20.51
CA TRP A 250 -18.37 29.33 19.21
C TRP A 250 -19.86 29.61 19.29
N GLN A 251 -20.53 29.20 20.37
CA GLN A 251 -21.92 29.63 20.66
C GLN A 251 -22.03 31.15 20.79
N ARG A 252 -21.07 31.77 21.50
CA ARG A 252 -21.00 33.22 21.62
C ARG A 252 -20.73 33.88 20.26
N VAL A 253 -19.68 33.46 19.56
CA VAL A 253 -19.28 34.05 18.27
C VAL A 253 -20.41 33.98 17.25
N LYS A 254 -21.09 32.82 17.13
CA LYS A 254 -22.26 32.64 16.26
C LYS A 254 -23.36 33.69 16.52
N ASN A 255 -23.55 34.13 17.76
CA ASN A 255 -24.58 35.12 18.12
C ASN A 255 -24.09 36.58 17.99
N GLU A 256 -22.78 36.80 17.95
CA GLU A 256 -22.16 38.14 17.85
C GLU A 256 -21.94 38.59 16.40
N VAL A 257 -21.71 37.63 15.49
CA VAL A 257 -21.49 37.90 14.06
C VAL A 257 -22.82 38.02 13.31
N LYS A 258 -22.86 38.87 12.28
CA LYS A 258 -24.07 39.18 11.49
C LYS A 258 -23.93 38.80 10.02
N SER A 259 -22.71 38.83 9.49
CA SER A 259 -22.41 38.42 8.12
C SER A 259 -22.73 36.94 7.92
N GLU A 260 -23.58 36.62 6.93
CA GLU A 260 -24.03 35.24 6.66
C GLU A 260 -22.87 34.24 6.49
N PRO A 261 -21.80 34.52 5.71
CA PRO A 261 -20.62 33.66 5.64
C PRO A 261 -19.96 33.41 7.01
N GLN A 262 -19.90 34.44 7.87
CA GLN A 262 -19.27 34.32 9.19
C GLN A 262 -20.15 33.56 10.18
N VAL A 263 -21.48 33.70 10.08
CA VAL A 263 -22.43 32.85 10.81
C VAL A 263 -22.24 31.38 10.42
N THR A 264 -22.09 31.08 9.11
CA THR A 264 -21.80 29.72 8.62
C THR A 264 -20.51 29.17 9.20
N LYS A 265 -19.41 29.93 9.12
CA LYS A 265 -18.11 29.52 9.65
C LYS A 265 -18.16 29.26 11.16
N ALA A 266 -18.76 30.17 11.93
CA ALA A 266 -18.93 29.99 13.37
C ALA A 266 -19.75 28.73 13.72
N ILE A 267 -20.79 28.42 12.94
CA ILE A 267 -21.58 27.19 13.08
C ILE A 267 -20.75 25.94 12.75
N ILE A 268 -19.96 25.97 11.68
CA ILE A 268 -19.08 24.86 11.30
C ILE A 268 -18.07 24.58 12.41
N TYR A 269 -17.42 25.61 12.95
CA TYR A 269 -16.48 25.43 14.05
C TYR A 269 -17.16 24.96 15.35
N LEU A 270 -18.37 25.44 15.64
CA LEU A 270 -19.19 24.92 16.73
C LEU A 270 -19.48 23.42 16.54
N ALA A 271 -19.84 22.99 15.33
CA ALA A 271 -20.08 21.59 15.01
C ALA A 271 -18.80 20.74 15.21
N TYR A 272 -17.63 21.23 14.82
CA TYR A 272 -16.36 20.55 15.09
C TYR A 272 -16.04 20.44 16.58
N ALA A 273 -16.30 21.50 17.37
CA ALA A 273 -16.11 21.47 18.82
C ALA A 273 -17.07 20.48 19.51
N LEU A 274 -18.35 20.46 19.09
CA LEU A 274 -19.34 19.48 19.53
C LEU A 274 -18.90 18.05 19.21
N ASN A 275 -18.39 17.81 18.00
CA ASN A 275 -17.90 16.50 17.59
C ASN A 275 -16.76 15.99 18.50
N LYS A 276 -15.80 16.86 18.85
CA LYS A 276 -14.70 16.53 19.77
C LYS A 276 -15.18 16.25 21.19
N ASP A 277 -16.28 16.87 21.62
CA ASP A 277 -16.94 16.59 22.92
C ASP A 277 -17.86 15.35 22.85
N ASN A 278 -17.77 14.53 21.79
CA ASN A 278 -18.61 13.35 21.53
C ASN A 278 -20.10 13.66 21.31
N GLN A 279 -20.42 14.88 20.87
CA GLN A 279 -21.78 15.34 20.52
C GLN A 279 -21.99 15.42 19.01
N ALA A 280 -21.56 14.38 18.27
CA ALA A 280 -21.61 14.34 16.81
C ALA A 280 -23.05 14.44 16.24
N SER A 281 -24.04 13.89 16.95
CA SER A 281 -25.45 14.02 16.57
C SER A 281 -25.93 15.48 16.60
N ASP A 282 -25.59 16.21 17.67
CA ASP A 282 -25.95 17.63 17.82
C ASP A 282 -25.24 18.48 16.77
N ALA A 283 -23.97 18.16 16.47
CA ALA A 283 -23.19 18.78 15.41
C ALA A 283 -23.86 18.60 14.04
N ARG A 284 -24.34 17.39 13.74
CA ARG A 284 -25.07 17.10 12.49
C ARG A 284 -26.36 17.90 12.37
N GLU A 285 -27.19 17.92 13.42
CA GLU A 285 -28.44 18.67 13.43
C GLU A 285 -28.20 20.17 13.20
N LEU A 286 -27.17 20.72 13.85
CA LEU A 286 -26.77 22.11 13.70
C LEU A 286 -26.37 22.42 12.24
N LEU A 287 -25.59 21.55 11.59
CA LEU A 287 -25.17 21.73 10.20
C LEU A 287 -26.34 21.59 9.22
N ILE A 288 -27.26 20.65 9.43
CA ILE A 288 -28.48 20.49 8.61
C ILE A 288 -29.36 21.73 8.71
N ALA A 289 -29.53 22.26 9.93
CA ALA A 289 -30.28 23.50 10.15
C ALA A 289 -29.63 24.70 9.44
N ARG A 290 -28.30 24.77 9.38
CA ARG A 290 -27.62 25.83 8.63
C ARG A 290 -27.73 25.64 7.12
N LEU A 291 -27.63 24.39 6.64
CA LEU A 291 -27.77 24.05 5.23
C LEU A 291 -29.13 24.47 4.66
N SER A 292 -30.20 24.36 5.44
CA SER A 292 -31.55 24.75 5.00
C SER A 292 -31.80 26.26 4.98
N MET A 293 -30.85 27.07 5.48
CA MET A 293 -30.96 28.53 5.56
C MET A 293 -30.11 29.26 4.52
N THR A 294 -29.20 28.58 3.82
CA THR A 294 -28.32 29.21 2.84
C THR A 294 -28.55 28.64 1.45
N ASP A 295 -28.55 29.52 0.44
CA ASP A 295 -28.57 29.14 -0.96
C ASP A 295 -27.24 29.31 -1.68
N ASP A 296 -26.28 29.93 -1.01
CA ASP A 296 -24.96 30.24 -1.52
C ASP A 296 -24.12 28.97 -1.73
N GLY A 297 -23.49 28.85 -2.89
CA GLY A 297 -22.75 27.65 -3.29
C GLY A 297 -21.49 27.44 -2.45
N GLU A 298 -20.74 28.50 -2.15
CA GLU A 298 -19.52 28.41 -1.35
C GLU A 298 -19.83 27.92 0.07
N GLN A 299 -20.84 28.52 0.71
CA GLN A 299 -21.32 28.06 2.01
C GLN A 299 -21.87 26.63 1.99
N LYS A 300 -22.62 26.25 0.95
CA LYS A 300 -23.08 24.85 0.79
C LYS A 300 -21.89 23.89 0.71
N SER A 301 -20.83 24.25 -0.03
CA SER A 301 -19.59 23.48 -0.10
C SER A 301 -18.99 23.25 1.28
N GLU A 302 -18.76 24.33 2.05
CA GLU A 302 -18.17 24.27 3.38
C GLU A 302 -19.02 23.42 4.36
N ILE A 303 -20.35 23.55 4.29
CA ILE A 303 -21.27 22.78 5.16
C ILE A 303 -21.25 21.29 4.80
N PHE A 304 -21.25 20.93 3.51
CA PHE A 304 -21.14 19.52 3.09
C PHE A 304 -19.78 18.91 3.46
N GLU A 305 -18.68 19.67 3.37
CA GLU A 305 -17.37 19.24 3.87
C GLU A 305 -17.40 19.01 5.39
N ALA A 306 -18.06 19.89 6.14
CA ALA A 306 -18.24 19.71 7.58
C ALA A 306 -19.10 18.49 7.90
N LEU A 307 -20.23 18.31 7.22
CA LEU A 307 -21.09 17.13 7.36
C LEU A 307 -20.33 15.84 7.07
N SER A 308 -19.48 15.81 6.04
CA SER A 308 -18.64 14.64 5.74
C SER A 308 -17.82 14.19 6.95
N LYS A 309 -17.16 15.12 7.66
CA LYS A 309 -16.36 14.82 8.86
C LYS A 309 -17.22 14.36 10.04
N ILE A 310 -18.41 14.95 10.21
CA ILE A 310 -19.34 14.57 11.27
C ILE A 310 -19.92 13.17 11.01
N GLU A 311 -20.32 12.87 9.77
CA GLU A 311 -20.86 11.57 9.38
C GLU A 311 -19.79 10.47 9.50
N GLU A 312 -18.53 10.76 9.19
CA GLU A 312 -17.42 9.84 9.43
C GLU A 312 -17.28 9.51 10.93
N SER A 313 -17.37 10.52 11.80
CA SER A 313 -17.30 10.35 13.26
C SER A 313 -18.49 9.56 13.82
N LEU A 314 -19.65 9.64 13.16
CA LEU A 314 -20.84 8.84 13.45
C LEU A 314 -20.75 7.40 12.91
N GLY A 315 -19.69 7.05 12.18
CA GLY A 315 -19.51 5.74 11.54
C GLY A 315 -20.26 5.59 10.21
N ASN A 316 -20.89 6.65 9.70
CA ASN A 316 -21.65 6.64 8.45
C ASN A 316 -20.74 6.89 7.24
N LYS A 317 -19.75 6.03 7.03
CA LYS A 317 -18.67 6.21 6.04
C LYS A 317 -19.18 6.47 4.62
N THR A 318 -20.19 5.74 4.16
CA THR A 318 -20.79 5.95 2.83
C THR A 318 -21.43 7.35 2.70
N ILE A 319 -22.17 7.79 3.72
CA ILE A 319 -22.79 9.13 3.71
C ILE A 319 -21.71 10.21 3.76
N SER A 320 -20.63 9.99 4.52
CA SER A 320 -19.47 10.88 4.56
C SER A 320 -18.88 11.09 3.16
N VAL A 321 -18.70 10.02 2.38
CA VAL A 321 -18.25 10.11 0.98
C VAL A 321 -19.24 10.90 0.12
N TYR A 322 -20.55 10.67 0.27
CA TYR A 322 -21.57 11.40 -0.49
C TYR A 322 -21.59 12.90 -0.17
N CYS A 323 -21.44 13.28 1.10
CA CYS A 323 -21.31 14.67 1.49
C CYS A 323 -20.06 15.31 0.87
N LYS A 324 -18.94 14.58 0.89
CA LYS A 324 -17.67 15.03 0.30
C LYS A 324 -17.73 15.19 -1.22
N ASP A 325 -18.43 14.31 -1.91
CA ASP A 325 -18.68 14.47 -3.35
C ASP A 325 -19.64 15.63 -3.64
N LYS A 326 -20.65 15.81 -2.78
CA LYS A 326 -21.61 16.91 -2.93
C LYS A 326 -20.98 18.29 -2.76
N SER A 327 -19.96 18.46 -1.90
CA SER A 327 -19.24 19.73 -1.81
C SER A 327 -18.53 20.10 -3.12
N LEU A 328 -17.99 19.11 -3.85
CA LEU A 328 -17.33 19.27 -5.15
C LEU A 328 -18.29 19.64 -6.30
N GLU A 329 -19.60 19.63 -6.08
CA GLU A 329 -20.56 20.24 -7.00
C GLU A 329 -20.43 21.76 -7.01
N PHE A 330 -20.11 22.35 -5.86
CA PHE A 330 -19.99 23.79 -5.66
C PHE A 330 -18.55 24.30 -5.76
N ASP A 331 -17.55 23.44 -5.50
CA ASP A 331 -16.13 23.72 -5.72
C ASP A 331 -15.51 22.73 -6.74
N PRO A 332 -15.85 22.89 -8.04
CA PRO A 332 -15.62 21.90 -9.08
C PRO A 332 -14.16 21.60 -9.42
N ASP A 333 -13.27 22.55 -9.15
CA ASP A 333 -11.88 22.53 -9.61
C ASP A 333 -10.89 22.30 -8.46
N ASN A 334 -11.40 21.89 -7.30
CA ASN A 334 -10.60 21.60 -6.12
C ASN A 334 -9.83 20.30 -6.27
N ARG A 335 -8.61 20.39 -6.82
CA ARG A 335 -7.76 19.23 -7.13
C ARG A 335 -7.51 18.34 -5.92
N ASP A 336 -7.13 18.93 -4.79
CA ASP A 336 -6.87 18.21 -3.54
C ASP A 336 -8.13 17.43 -3.12
N GLU A 337 -9.28 18.07 -3.16
CA GLU A 337 -10.52 17.47 -2.68
C GLU A 337 -11.11 16.47 -3.66
N LEU A 338 -10.93 16.67 -4.97
CA LEU A 338 -11.22 15.64 -5.99
C LEU A 338 -10.41 14.38 -5.71
N PHE A 339 -9.11 14.50 -5.41
CA PHE A 339 -8.28 13.36 -5.05
C PHE A 339 -8.76 12.71 -3.74
N ASN A 340 -8.96 13.50 -2.69
CA ASN A 340 -9.33 12.98 -1.37
C ASN A 340 -10.72 12.33 -1.36
N SER A 341 -11.67 12.87 -2.15
CA SER A 341 -13.00 12.30 -2.36
C SER A 341 -12.89 10.98 -3.12
N ALA A 342 -12.15 10.96 -4.23
CA ALA A 342 -11.97 9.74 -5.01
C ALA A 342 -11.25 8.62 -4.24
N TYR A 343 -10.27 8.98 -3.41
CA TYR A 343 -9.54 8.04 -2.56
C TYR A 343 -10.44 7.46 -1.47
N SER A 344 -11.19 8.31 -0.75
CA SER A 344 -12.15 7.86 0.25
C SER A 344 -13.24 6.96 -0.36
N ALA A 345 -13.78 7.35 -1.52
CA ALA A 345 -14.72 6.52 -2.28
C ALA A 345 -14.12 5.17 -2.71
N SER A 346 -12.82 5.12 -3.05
CA SER A 346 -12.13 3.87 -3.38
C SER A 346 -12.08 2.91 -2.20
N ASN A 347 -11.79 3.42 -0.99
CA ASN A 347 -11.73 2.59 0.22
C ASN A 347 -13.10 2.01 0.60
N GLU A 348 -14.17 2.77 0.31
CA GLU A 348 -15.56 2.35 0.54
C GLU A 348 -16.17 1.59 -0.65
N ASN A 349 -15.39 1.28 -1.70
CA ASN A 349 -15.83 0.60 -2.92
C ASN A 349 -17.00 1.30 -3.65
N ILE A 350 -17.02 2.63 -3.62
CA ILE A 350 -18.02 3.48 -4.30
C ILE A 350 -17.44 3.92 -5.65
N ASP A 351 -17.39 2.98 -6.60
CA ASP A 351 -16.70 3.15 -7.89
C ASP A 351 -17.18 4.37 -8.70
N ALA A 352 -18.48 4.69 -8.64
CA ALA A 352 -19.05 5.82 -9.37
C ALA A 352 -18.37 7.15 -9.01
N ILE A 353 -18.20 7.42 -7.70
CA ILE A 353 -17.57 8.63 -7.19
C ILE A 353 -16.05 8.55 -7.36
N ALA A 354 -15.44 7.40 -7.06
CA ALA A 354 -14.00 7.21 -7.20
C ALA A 354 -13.52 7.48 -8.64
N ILE A 355 -14.12 6.78 -9.61
CA ILE A 355 -13.77 6.93 -11.03
C ILE A 355 -14.11 8.34 -11.51
N GLY A 356 -15.30 8.87 -11.17
CA GLY A 356 -15.74 10.20 -11.57
C GLY A 356 -14.76 11.30 -11.14
N ASN A 357 -14.37 11.30 -9.87
CA ASN A 357 -13.50 12.34 -9.31
C ASN A 357 -12.03 12.19 -9.74
N TYR A 358 -11.49 10.97 -9.88
CA TYR A 358 -10.16 10.82 -10.49
C TYR A 358 -10.13 11.26 -11.95
N LEU A 359 -11.16 10.93 -12.74
CA LEU A 359 -11.23 11.38 -14.14
C LEU A 359 -11.35 12.91 -14.22
N ARG A 360 -12.13 13.53 -13.33
CA ARG A 360 -12.24 14.98 -13.25
C ARG A 360 -10.92 15.63 -12.85
N LEU A 361 -10.22 15.08 -11.86
CA LEU A 361 -8.87 15.51 -11.48
C LEU A 361 -7.92 15.45 -12.67
N LEU A 362 -7.90 14.34 -13.43
CA LEU A 362 -7.06 14.20 -14.62
C LEU A 362 -7.43 15.11 -15.80
N ARG A 363 -8.63 15.71 -15.82
CA ARG A 363 -8.93 16.77 -16.81
C ARG A 363 -8.23 18.08 -16.46
N ILE A 364 -7.94 18.29 -15.17
CA ILE A 364 -7.32 19.51 -14.64
C ILE A 364 -5.80 19.32 -14.51
N ASP A 365 -5.36 18.13 -14.10
CA ASP A 365 -3.97 17.72 -13.89
C ASP A 365 -3.74 16.34 -14.54
N GLY A 366 -3.53 16.35 -15.86
CA GLY A 366 -3.52 15.14 -16.70
C GLY A 366 -2.40 14.14 -16.41
N ASP A 367 -1.36 14.58 -15.70
CA ASP A 367 -0.18 13.77 -15.41
C ASP A 367 -0.12 13.31 -13.95
N ASN A 368 -1.17 13.56 -13.14
CA ASN A 368 -1.19 13.16 -11.73
C ASN A 368 -0.91 11.64 -11.57
N PRO A 369 0.29 11.24 -11.10
CA PRO A 369 0.71 9.85 -11.13
C PRO A 369 -0.16 8.98 -10.22
N THR A 370 -0.56 9.50 -9.07
CA THR A 370 -1.33 8.76 -8.06
C THR A 370 -2.77 8.53 -8.53
N ALA A 371 -3.43 9.53 -9.11
CA ALA A 371 -4.76 9.37 -9.69
C ALA A 371 -4.75 8.38 -10.87
N LEU A 372 -3.74 8.44 -11.74
CA LEU A 372 -3.56 7.47 -12.82
C LEU A 372 -3.38 6.04 -12.28
N ASN A 373 -2.54 5.84 -11.25
CA ASN A 373 -2.38 4.53 -10.61
C ASN A 373 -3.73 4.02 -10.07
N ASN A 374 -4.46 4.86 -9.33
CA ASN A 374 -5.71 4.44 -8.70
C ASN A 374 -6.81 4.14 -9.73
N LEU A 375 -6.89 4.88 -10.84
CA LEU A 375 -7.75 4.51 -11.98
C LEU A 375 -7.32 3.21 -12.64
N GLY A 376 -6.02 2.92 -12.69
CA GLY A 376 -5.51 1.63 -13.13
C GLY A 376 -6.04 0.49 -12.25
N VAL A 377 -6.01 0.66 -10.92
CA VAL A 377 -6.55 -0.34 -9.98
C VAL A 377 -8.06 -0.52 -10.16
N ARG A 378 -8.84 0.56 -10.26
CA ARG A 378 -10.29 0.47 -10.52
C ARG A 378 -10.60 -0.23 -11.86
N ALA A 379 -9.82 0.07 -12.90
CA ALA A 379 -9.99 -0.61 -14.19
C ALA A 379 -9.64 -2.11 -14.09
N GLN A 380 -8.62 -2.47 -13.32
CA GLN A 380 -8.24 -3.87 -13.10
C GLN A 380 -9.32 -4.64 -12.34
N GLU A 381 -9.88 -4.07 -11.27
CA GLU A 381 -10.97 -4.66 -10.48
C GLU A 381 -12.25 -4.82 -11.32
N ALA A 382 -12.51 -3.89 -12.25
CA ALA A 382 -13.59 -4.01 -13.24
C ALA A 382 -13.31 -5.03 -14.37
N GLY A 383 -12.18 -5.76 -14.32
CA GLY A 383 -11.78 -6.74 -15.34
C GLY A 383 -11.24 -6.13 -16.63
N LEU A 384 -11.08 -4.80 -16.71
CA LEU A 384 -10.60 -4.07 -17.88
C LEU A 384 -9.06 -4.02 -17.90
N LYS A 385 -8.41 -5.19 -17.93
CA LYS A 385 -6.94 -5.34 -17.80
C LYS A 385 -6.15 -4.48 -18.79
N THR A 386 -6.58 -4.37 -20.05
CA THR A 386 -5.94 -3.51 -21.06
C THR A 386 -5.98 -2.03 -20.65
N LYS A 387 -7.13 -1.56 -20.15
CA LYS A 387 -7.29 -0.18 -19.70
C LYS A 387 -6.48 0.10 -18.43
N ALA A 388 -6.38 -0.87 -17.54
CA ALA A 388 -5.52 -0.80 -16.37
C ALA A 388 -4.04 -0.60 -16.76
N ILE A 389 -3.55 -1.41 -17.71
CA ILE A 389 -2.19 -1.27 -18.26
C ILE A 389 -1.98 0.12 -18.86
N ASP A 390 -2.94 0.68 -19.61
CA ASP A 390 -2.81 2.03 -20.16
C ASP A 390 -2.63 3.09 -19.07
N TYR A 391 -3.40 3.00 -17.98
CA TYR A 391 -3.29 3.93 -16.86
C TYR A 391 -1.99 3.74 -16.09
N TYR A 392 -1.59 2.51 -15.80
CA TYR A 392 -0.31 2.24 -15.14
C TYR A 392 0.88 2.72 -15.97
N LYS A 393 0.87 2.51 -17.29
CA LYS A 393 1.91 3.04 -18.19
C LYS A 393 2.00 4.55 -18.14
N LYS A 394 0.87 5.25 -18.12
CA LYS A 394 0.85 6.72 -17.98
C LYS A 394 1.41 7.16 -16.63
N SER A 395 1.01 6.50 -15.54
CA SER A 395 1.53 6.77 -14.19
C SER A 395 3.04 6.51 -14.10
N ALA A 396 3.53 5.42 -14.69
CA ALA A 396 4.93 5.04 -14.72
C ALA A 396 5.83 6.07 -15.45
N LYS A 397 5.31 6.78 -16.46
CA LYS A 397 6.04 7.89 -17.12
C LYS A 397 6.43 9.01 -16.14
N ASN A 398 5.65 9.18 -15.08
CA ASN A 398 5.90 10.11 -13.99
C ASN A 398 6.60 9.42 -12.80
N LYS A 399 7.42 8.40 -13.08
CA LYS A 399 8.28 7.67 -12.12
C LYS A 399 7.52 7.01 -10.96
N ASN A 400 6.24 6.71 -11.12
CA ASN A 400 5.46 6.02 -10.09
C ASN A 400 5.80 4.51 -10.05
N THR A 401 6.68 4.14 -9.12
CA THR A 401 7.17 2.74 -8.98
C THR A 401 6.10 1.77 -8.48
N LEU A 402 5.05 2.24 -7.80
CA LEU A 402 3.89 1.41 -7.44
C LEU A 402 3.07 1.04 -8.70
N ALA A 403 2.83 1.98 -9.61
CA ALA A 403 2.15 1.69 -10.87
C ALA A 403 2.97 0.75 -11.76
N MET A 404 4.30 0.89 -11.78
CA MET A 404 5.20 -0.04 -12.47
C MET A 404 5.07 -1.47 -11.93
N ALA A 405 5.01 -1.63 -10.60
CA ALA A 405 4.77 -2.94 -9.98
C ALA A 405 3.40 -3.52 -10.37
N ASN A 406 2.33 -2.72 -10.31
CA ASN A 406 0.98 -3.16 -10.71
C ASN A 406 0.91 -3.57 -12.18
N GLN A 407 1.56 -2.81 -13.07
CA GLN A 407 1.70 -3.17 -14.48
C GLN A 407 2.46 -4.49 -14.65
N GLY A 408 3.58 -4.66 -13.95
CA GLY A 408 4.40 -5.86 -14.02
C GLY A 408 3.66 -7.11 -13.53
N TYR A 409 2.84 -7.01 -12.49
CA TYR A 409 2.00 -8.12 -12.04
C TYR A 409 0.97 -8.53 -13.10
N LEU A 410 0.29 -7.57 -13.74
CA LEU A 410 -0.65 -7.87 -14.82
C LEU A 410 0.02 -8.53 -16.04
N LEU A 411 1.24 -8.12 -16.37
CA LEU A 411 2.03 -8.73 -17.44
C LEU A 411 2.48 -10.14 -17.09
N LEU A 412 2.96 -10.34 -15.85
CA LEU A 412 3.35 -11.66 -15.34
C LEU A 412 2.17 -12.65 -15.35
N GLU A 413 0.99 -12.21 -14.92
CA GLU A 413 -0.25 -13.01 -14.99
C GLU A 413 -0.61 -13.39 -16.43
N ALA A 414 -0.38 -12.48 -17.39
CA ALA A 414 -0.64 -12.70 -18.80
C ALA A 414 0.46 -13.52 -19.51
N GLY A 415 1.53 -13.90 -18.81
CA GLY A 415 2.65 -14.67 -19.35
C GLY A 415 3.77 -13.86 -20.01
N PHE A 416 3.68 -12.53 -19.98
CA PHE A 416 4.70 -11.59 -20.46
C PHE A 416 5.77 -11.37 -19.37
N THR A 417 6.45 -12.46 -19.01
CA THR A 417 7.40 -12.50 -17.89
C THR A 417 8.61 -11.59 -18.11
N ASP A 418 9.13 -11.55 -19.34
CA ASP A 418 10.32 -10.75 -19.66
C ASP A 418 9.99 -9.25 -19.65
N GLU A 419 8.82 -8.85 -20.14
CA GLU A 419 8.35 -7.47 -20.08
C GLU A 419 8.09 -7.03 -18.62
N ALA A 420 7.53 -7.92 -17.80
CA ALA A 420 7.38 -7.67 -16.37
C ALA A 420 8.73 -7.45 -15.67
N GLU A 421 9.74 -8.25 -16.02
CA GLU A 421 11.11 -8.14 -15.51
C GLU A 421 11.78 -6.84 -15.95
N GLN A 422 11.63 -6.45 -17.22
CA GLN A 422 12.14 -5.16 -17.71
C GLN A 422 11.56 -3.98 -16.92
N ILE A 423 10.25 -3.97 -16.68
CA ILE A 423 9.60 -2.91 -15.90
C ILE A 423 10.08 -2.90 -14.46
N ALA A 424 10.21 -4.07 -13.83
CA ALA A 424 10.71 -4.17 -12.46
C ALA A 424 12.15 -3.65 -12.35
N ASN A 425 13.02 -3.99 -13.29
CA ASN A 425 14.39 -3.50 -13.34
C ASN A 425 14.45 -1.99 -13.56
N SER A 426 13.66 -1.44 -14.48
CA SER A 426 13.56 0.03 -14.65
C SER A 426 13.03 0.73 -13.40
N ALA A 427 12.16 0.08 -12.61
CA ALA A 427 11.69 0.66 -11.34
C ALA A 427 12.80 0.70 -10.28
N LEU A 428 13.69 -0.30 -10.23
CA LEU A 428 14.83 -0.35 -9.31
C LEU A 428 15.88 0.74 -9.56
N GLU A 429 15.92 1.31 -10.77
CA GLU A 429 16.83 2.42 -11.12
C GLU A 429 16.35 3.77 -10.56
N LEU A 430 15.14 3.84 -9.99
CA LEU A 430 14.56 5.06 -9.43
C LEU A 430 14.82 5.20 -7.93
N GLU A 431 15.08 6.44 -7.49
CA GLU A 431 15.42 6.75 -6.08
C GLU A 431 14.34 6.31 -5.08
N ASP A 432 13.06 6.48 -5.41
CA ASP A 432 11.91 6.14 -4.56
C ASP A 432 11.21 4.87 -5.07
N THR A 433 11.84 3.72 -4.80
CA THR A 433 11.30 2.41 -5.20
C THR A 433 10.31 1.88 -4.18
N HIS A 434 9.05 1.74 -4.60
CA HIS A 434 7.99 1.15 -3.80
C HIS A 434 8.26 -0.34 -3.49
N GLN A 435 7.96 -0.79 -2.27
CA GLN A 435 8.24 -2.15 -1.80
C GLN A 435 7.69 -3.27 -2.71
N ASN A 436 6.51 -3.06 -3.31
CA ASN A 436 5.88 -4.00 -4.23
C ASN A 436 6.74 -4.36 -5.45
N VAL A 437 7.71 -3.53 -5.84
CA VAL A 437 8.66 -3.86 -6.92
C VAL A 437 9.52 -5.07 -6.54
N TYR A 438 10.01 -5.15 -5.30
CA TYR A 438 10.79 -6.30 -4.83
C TYR A 438 9.93 -7.57 -4.73
N SER A 439 8.67 -7.43 -4.32
CA SER A 439 7.70 -8.53 -4.32
C SER A 439 7.42 -9.03 -5.74
N LEU A 440 7.32 -8.13 -6.72
CA LEU A 440 7.15 -8.47 -8.13
C LEU A 440 8.35 -9.26 -8.65
N ILE A 441 9.58 -8.81 -8.38
CA ILE A 441 10.82 -9.52 -8.79
C ILE A 441 10.85 -10.93 -8.23
N THR A 442 10.49 -11.09 -6.96
CA THR A 442 10.41 -12.42 -6.32
C THR A 442 9.38 -13.31 -7.03
N ALA A 443 8.22 -12.76 -7.38
CA ALA A 443 7.19 -13.48 -8.12
C ALA A 443 7.66 -13.86 -9.55
N ILE A 444 8.40 -12.98 -10.23
CA ILE A 444 8.99 -13.23 -11.54
C ILE A 444 9.98 -14.40 -11.48
N HIS A 445 10.96 -14.35 -10.56
CA HIS A 445 11.94 -15.43 -10.42
C HIS A 445 11.27 -16.77 -10.10
N LYS A 446 10.32 -16.78 -9.16
CA LYS A 446 9.54 -17.97 -8.83
C LYS A 446 8.83 -18.53 -10.06
N LYS A 447 8.18 -17.68 -10.86
CA LYS A 447 7.46 -18.10 -12.07
C LYS A 447 8.40 -18.70 -13.12
N LYS A 448 9.57 -18.08 -13.34
CA LYS A 448 10.61 -18.59 -14.27
C LYS A 448 11.13 -19.94 -13.81
N ASP A 449 11.43 -20.10 -12.53
CA ASP A 449 11.91 -21.36 -11.96
C ASP A 449 10.87 -22.48 -12.05
N GLU A 450 9.60 -22.18 -11.74
CA GLU A 450 8.49 -23.13 -11.86
C GLU A 450 8.30 -23.60 -13.31
N GLN A 451 8.29 -22.66 -14.27
CA GLN A 451 8.17 -22.99 -15.70
C GLN A 451 9.36 -23.80 -16.20
N LYS A 452 10.59 -23.43 -15.80
CA LYS A 452 11.81 -24.15 -16.17
C LYS A 452 11.77 -25.59 -15.68
N LYS A 453 11.46 -25.81 -14.41
CA LYS A 453 11.37 -27.15 -13.82
C LYS A 453 10.30 -28.01 -14.49
N GLU A 454 9.14 -27.43 -14.77
CA GLU A 454 8.06 -28.15 -15.45
C GLU A 454 8.44 -28.50 -16.89
N TRP A 455 9.13 -27.60 -17.59
CA TRP A 455 9.64 -27.86 -18.94
C TRP A 455 10.73 -28.94 -18.95
N GLU A 456 11.66 -28.91 -18.00
CA GLU A 456 12.70 -29.94 -17.82
C GLU A 456 12.06 -31.31 -17.59
N ARG A 457 11.10 -31.41 -16.66
CA ARG A 457 10.35 -32.64 -16.38
C ARG A 457 9.61 -33.16 -17.60
N LEU A 458 8.91 -32.29 -18.33
CA LEU A 458 8.19 -32.66 -19.54
C LEU A 458 9.15 -33.11 -20.64
N SER A 459 10.28 -32.42 -20.80
CA SER A 459 11.31 -32.74 -21.80
C SER A 459 11.94 -34.11 -21.53
N GLU A 460 12.35 -34.38 -20.29
CA GLU A 460 12.90 -35.67 -19.88
C GLU A 460 11.90 -36.81 -20.10
N LYS A 461 10.66 -36.63 -19.64
CA LYS A 461 9.58 -37.60 -19.86
C LYS A 461 9.36 -37.85 -21.35
N SER A 462 9.34 -36.80 -22.16
CA SER A 462 9.14 -36.90 -23.61
C SER A 462 10.27 -37.64 -24.31
N LEU A 463 11.53 -37.39 -23.91
CA LEU A 463 12.70 -38.07 -24.47
C LEU A 463 12.70 -39.56 -24.12
N ALA A 464 12.41 -39.91 -22.87
CA ALA A 464 12.27 -41.31 -22.45
C ALA A 464 11.15 -42.02 -23.21
N HIS A 465 9.98 -41.37 -23.33
CA HIS A 465 8.84 -41.89 -24.08
C HIS A 465 9.16 -42.10 -25.57
N GLN A 466 9.83 -41.14 -26.20
CA GLN A 466 10.28 -41.24 -27.58
C GLN A 466 11.23 -42.42 -27.79
N LYS A 467 12.14 -42.68 -26.85
CA LYS A 467 13.04 -43.83 -26.90
C LYS A 467 12.26 -45.14 -26.89
N SER A 468 11.31 -45.30 -25.98
CA SER A 468 10.45 -46.50 -25.91
C SER A 468 9.61 -46.70 -27.18
N ILE A 469 9.10 -45.62 -27.79
CA ILE A 469 8.40 -45.71 -29.07
C ILE A 469 9.34 -46.19 -30.20
N ARG A 470 10.60 -45.76 -30.20
CA ARG A 470 11.60 -46.22 -31.17
C ARG A 470 11.95 -47.69 -31.00
N GLU A 471 12.12 -48.14 -29.75
CA GLU A 471 12.34 -49.55 -29.44
C GLU A 471 11.12 -50.39 -29.86
N TYR A 472 9.91 -49.91 -29.59
CA TYR A 472 8.68 -50.54 -30.07
C TYR A 472 8.66 -50.74 -31.58
N ILE A 473 8.90 -49.68 -32.37
CA ILE A 473 8.78 -49.78 -33.83
C ILE A 473 9.90 -50.65 -34.44
N GLU A 474 11.09 -50.67 -33.82
CA GLU A 474 12.15 -51.60 -34.23
C GLU A 474 11.73 -53.05 -34.01
N LYS A 475 11.25 -53.40 -32.80
CA LYS A 475 10.74 -54.75 -32.51
C LYS A 475 9.46 -55.09 -33.24
N HIS A 476 8.73 -54.11 -33.76
CA HIS A 476 7.56 -54.36 -34.59
C HIS A 476 7.91 -55.04 -35.91
N TYR A 477 9.05 -54.66 -36.50
CA TYR A 477 9.53 -55.24 -37.75
C TYR A 477 10.57 -56.35 -37.56
N LEU A 478 11.26 -56.38 -36.42
CA LEU A 478 12.32 -57.35 -36.12
C LEU A 478 11.91 -58.38 -35.05
N GLY A 479 12.45 -59.59 -35.15
CA GLY A 479 12.17 -60.69 -34.22
C GLY A 479 10.87 -61.44 -34.55
N GLU A 480 10.51 -62.40 -33.71
CA GLU A 480 9.37 -63.29 -33.96
C GLU A 480 8.33 -63.21 -32.81
N PRO A 481 7.01 -63.32 -33.11
CA PRO A 481 5.97 -63.27 -32.08
C PRO A 481 6.18 -64.25 -30.92
N LYS A 482 6.72 -65.43 -31.23
CA LYS A 482 6.99 -66.49 -30.25
C LYS A 482 7.95 -66.08 -29.14
N GLU A 483 8.74 -65.02 -29.32
CA GLU A 483 9.64 -64.51 -28.28
C GLU A 483 8.90 -63.93 -27.06
N LEU A 484 7.67 -63.45 -27.26
CA LEU A 484 6.79 -62.96 -26.19
C LEU A 484 6.05 -64.11 -25.47
N GLU A 485 6.01 -65.31 -26.05
CA GLU A 485 5.28 -66.46 -25.53
C GLU A 485 5.96 -67.07 -24.28
N GLY A 486 5.15 -67.66 -23.40
CA GLY A 486 5.60 -68.47 -22.27
C GLY A 486 5.47 -67.77 -20.93
N ASN A 487 6.25 -68.24 -19.95
CA ASN A 487 6.13 -67.80 -18.56
C ASN A 487 6.89 -66.49 -18.31
N TRP A 488 6.22 -65.57 -17.63
CA TRP A 488 6.73 -64.27 -17.22
C TRP A 488 6.24 -63.94 -15.80
N PHE A 489 6.82 -62.88 -15.22
CA PHE A 489 6.34 -62.26 -14.00
C PHE A 489 5.93 -60.81 -14.27
N ALA A 490 4.62 -60.52 -14.24
CA ALA A 490 4.11 -59.15 -14.32
C ALA A 490 4.52 -58.36 -13.07
N ARG A 491 5.01 -57.12 -13.27
CA ARG A 491 5.65 -56.30 -12.22
C ARG A 491 6.74 -57.05 -11.46
N GLY A 492 7.39 -58.02 -12.11
CA GLY A 492 8.40 -58.90 -11.52
C GLY A 492 7.90 -59.85 -10.42
N ARG A 493 6.59 -59.90 -10.15
CA ARG A 493 6.01 -60.60 -9.00
C ARG A 493 4.94 -61.62 -9.34
N PHE A 494 4.04 -61.29 -10.26
CA PHE A 494 2.83 -62.09 -10.50
C PHE A 494 3.07 -63.02 -11.68
N PRO A 495 3.04 -64.34 -11.48
CA PRO A 495 3.26 -65.28 -12.58
C PRO A 495 2.15 -65.12 -13.61
N VAL A 496 2.55 -65.01 -14.86
CA VAL A 496 1.66 -64.88 -16.01
C VAL A 496 2.20 -65.74 -17.13
N THR A 497 1.31 -66.48 -17.79
CA THR A 497 1.63 -67.22 -19.00
C THR A 497 1.05 -66.45 -20.17
N ILE A 498 1.92 -66.01 -21.08
CA ILE A 498 1.52 -65.35 -22.31
C ILE A 498 1.34 -66.42 -23.38
N THR A 499 0.17 -66.44 -24.02
CA THR A 499 -0.15 -67.35 -25.12
C THR A 499 -0.38 -66.58 -26.40
N ILE A 500 0.08 -67.13 -27.54
CA ILE A 500 -0.04 -66.47 -28.84
C ILE A 500 -0.66 -67.45 -29.85
N THR A 501 -1.79 -67.07 -30.43
CA THR A 501 -2.48 -67.86 -31.47
C THR A 501 -2.88 -66.92 -32.61
N ASP A 502 -2.53 -67.25 -33.86
CA ASP A 502 -2.81 -66.43 -35.04
C ASP A 502 -2.42 -64.94 -34.86
N ASN A 503 -1.22 -64.70 -34.34
CA ASN A 503 -0.68 -63.36 -34.00
C ASN A 503 -1.53 -62.54 -33.02
N LYS A 504 -2.40 -63.18 -32.24
CA LYS A 504 -3.10 -62.57 -31.12
C LYS A 504 -2.49 -63.04 -29.81
N LEU A 505 -2.15 -62.09 -28.96
CA LEU A 505 -1.63 -62.34 -27.63
C LEU A 505 -2.76 -62.27 -26.62
N ASP A 506 -2.86 -63.29 -25.78
CA ASP A 506 -3.76 -63.34 -24.64
C ASP A 506 -2.99 -63.80 -23.39
N ALA A 507 -3.17 -63.05 -22.30
CA ALA A 507 -2.64 -63.38 -20.99
C ALA A 507 -3.58 -62.88 -19.90
N SER A 508 -3.79 -63.70 -18.87
CA SER A 508 -4.63 -63.36 -17.71
C SER A 508 -3.98 -63.84 -16.42
N TRP A 509 -4.08 -63.04 -15.36
CA TRP A 509 -3.54 -63.37 -14.03
C TRP A 509 -4.32 -62.65 -12.92
N GLU A 510 -4.02 -62.99 -11.67
CA GLU A 510 -4.60 -62.32 -10.49
C GLU A 510 -3.56 -61.46 -9.75
N GLU A 511 -3.99 -60.28 -9.33
CA GLU A 511 -3.19 -59.36 -8.50
C GLU A 511 -3.91 -59.07 -7.18
N PRO A 512 -3.23 -59.10 -6.02
CA PRO A 512 -3.86 -58.75 -4.75
C PRO A 512 -4.22 -57.25 -4.70
N ILE A 513 -5.30 -56.92 -4.00
CA ILE A 513 -5.67 -55.55 -3.63
C ILE A 513 -4.91 -55.21 -2.35
N GLN A 514 -4.02 -54.21 -2.34
CA GLN A 514 -3.19 -53.91 -1.16
C GLN A 514 -4.01 -53.52 0.10
N SER A 515 -5.22 -53.00 -0.06
CA SER A 515 -6.04 -52.48 1.04
C SER A 515 -7.11 -53.47 1.55
N ASN A 516 -7.22 -54.68 0.99
CA ASN A 516 -8.23 -55.68 1.41
C ASN A 516 -7.82 -57.11 0.97
N ASN A 517 -8.41 -58.17 1.55
CA ASN A 517 -8.24 -59.57 1.11
C ASN A 517 -8.96 -59.88 -0.22
N GLY A 518 -8.95 -58.95 -1.18
CA GLY A 518 -9.53 -59.11 -2.52
C GLY A 518 -8.46 -59.24 -3.60
N THR A 519 -8.87 -59.66 -4.80
CA THR A 519 -8.00 -59.75 -5.99
C THR A 519 -8.57 -58.95 -7.16
N TYR A 520 -7.70 -58.45 -8.01
CA TYR A 520 -8.01 -57.98 -9.36
C TYR A 520 -7.72 -59.11 -10.34
N SER A 521 -8.62 -59.34 -11.30
CA SER A 521 -8.31 -60.04 -12.54
C SER A 521 -7.69 -59.03 -13.51
N ALA A 522 -6.44 -59.28 -13.87
CA ALA A 522 -5.70 -58.53 -14.87
C ALA A 522 -5.63 -59.32 -16.17
N SER A 523 -5.73 -58.62 -17.29
CA SER A 523 -5.67 -59.21 -18.63
C SER A 523 -4.86 -58.32 -19.57
N LEU A 524 -4.17 -58.95 -20.51
CA LEU A 524 -3.45 -58.32 -21.60
C LEU A 524 -3.89 -58.98 -22.90
N THR A 525 -4.56 -58.21 -23.76
CA THR A 525 -5.09 -58.72 -25.03
C THR A 525 -4.76 -57.78 -26.18
N GLY A 526 -4.40 -58.35 -27.33
CA GLY A 526 -4.05 -57.55 -28.49
C GLY A 526 -3.36 -58.35 -29.60
N THR A 527 -2.67 -57.63 -30.47
CA THR A 527 -1.97 -58.20 -31.62
C THR A 527 -0.46 -58.12 -31.42
N VAL A 528 0.24 -59.11 -31.94
CA VAL A 528 1.70 -59.15 -31.98
C VAL A 528 2.20 -59.05 -33.41
N SER A 529 3.33 -58.38 -33.60
CA SER A 529 4.01 -58.23 -34.88
C SER A 529 5.51 -58.08 -34.59
N GLY A 530 6.33 -58.88 -35.26
CA GLY A 530 7.72 -59.09 -34.84
C GLY A 530 7.79 -59.52 -33.37
N ALA A 531 8.74 -58.98 -32.63
CA ALA A 531 8.85 -59.11 -31.17
C ALA A 531 8.18 -57.96 -30.39
N SER A 532 7.08 -57.41 -30.92
CA SER A 532 6.30 -56.33 -30.30
C SER A 532 4.82 -56.69 -30.10
N PHE A 533 4.13 -55.88 -29.31
CA PHE A 533 2.72 -56.01 -28.97
C PHE A 533 1.99 -54.66 -29.10
N SER A 534 0.74 -54.67 -29.54
CA SER A 534 -0.18 -53.54 -29.43
C SER A 534 -1.56 -54.02 -29.00
N GLY A 535 -2.14 -53.39 -27.99
CA GLY A 535 -3.42 -53.82 -27.45
C GLY A 535 -3.82 -53.10 -26.17
N VAL A 536 -4.52 -53.83 -25.31
CA VAL A 536 -5.13 -53.27 -24.10
C VAL A 536 -4.73 -54.10 -22.89
N TYR A 537 -4.24 -53.42 -21.88
CA TYR A 537 -4.15 -53.95 -20.53
C TYR A 537 -5.40 -53.53 -19.74
N SER A 538 -6.09 -54.48 -19.14
CA SER A 538 -7.26 -54.20 -18.30
C SER A 538 -7.14 -54.87 -16.94
N ARG A 539 -7.56 -54.18 -15.88
CA ARG A 539 -7.58 -54.67 -14.51
C ARG A 539 -8.96 -54.44 -13.90
N LYS A 540 -9.64 -55.52 -13.51
CA LYS A 540 -10.99 -55.50 -12.97
C LYS A 540 -11.03 -56.18 -11.59
N PRO A 541 -11.69 -55.60 -10.57
CA PRO A 541 -11.83 -56.25 -9.27
C PRO A 541 -12.73 -57.49 -9.35
N ASN A 542 -12.35 -58.58 -8.69
CA ASN A 542 -13.09 -59.85 -8.72
C ASN A 542 -14.33 -59.90 -7.80
N LYS A 543 -14.50 -58.92 -6.89
CA LYS A 543 -15.68 -58.80 -6.03
C LYS A 543 -16.46 -57.52 -6.37
N GLU A 544 -17.77 -57.66 -6.63
CA GLU A 544 -18.68 -56.51 -6.69
C GLU A 544 -18.79 -55.88 -5.29
N LYS A 545 -18.39 -54.61 -5.17
CA LYS A 545 -18.53 -53.72 -3.99
C LYS A 545 -18.00 -54.28 -2.66
N ALA A 546 -16.73 -53.97 -2.37
CA ALA A 546 -16.35 -53.69 -0.98
C ALA A 546 -16.52 -52.18 -0.77
N ASN A 547 -17.52 -51.77 0.02
CA ASN A 547 -17.67 -50.39 0.47
C ASN A 547 -16.39 -49.99 1.22
N SER A 548 -15.48 -49.25 0.60
CA SER A 548 -14.47 -48.54 1.35
C SER A 548 -15.17 -47.37 2.05
N LEU A 549 -15.02 -47.28 3.38
CA LEU A 549 -15.60 -46.20 4.22
C LEU A 549 -15.18 -44.78 3.79
N LEU A 550 -14.23 -44.66 2.85
CA LEU A 550 -13.68 -43.40 2.35
C LEU A 550 -13.89 -43.18 0.84
N GLY A 551 -14.60 -44.06 0.12
CA GLY A 551 -14.93 -43.87 -1.30
C GLY A 551 -13.73 -43.85 -2.28
N LEU A 552 -12.51 -44.11 -1.82
CA LEU A 552 -11.31 -44.13 -2.66
C LEU A 552 -11.16 -45.51 -3.36
N GLY A 553 -11.66 -45.59 -4.59
CA GLY A 553 -10.94 -46.16 -5.74
C GLY A 553 -10.70 -47.68 -5.88
N ILE A 554 -11.71 -48.54 -5.74
CA ILE A 554 -11.66 -49.87 -6.39
C ILE A 554 -12.34 -49.73 -7.76
N ALA A 555 -11.58 -49.30 -8.77
CA ALA A 555 -12.09 -49.05 -10.12
C ALA A 555 -11.54 -50.07 -11.12
N THR A 556 -12.33 -50.37 -12.16
CA THR A 556 -11.81 -51.06 -13.34
C THR A 556 -10.94 -50.07 -14.12
N THR A 557 -9.71 -50.46 -14.44
CA THR A 557 -8.82 -49.66 -15.29
C THR A 557 -8.58 -50.39 -16.61
N SER A 558 -8.50 -49.63 -17.69
CA SER A 558 -8.22 -50.13 -19.03
C SER A 558 -7.30 -49.14 -19.73
N ASN A 559 -6.13 -49.59 -20.15
CA ASN A 559 -5.10 -48.77 -20.76
C ASN A 559 -4.74 -49.36 -22.13
N ALA A 560 -4.87 -48.55 -23.17
CA ALA A 560 -4.25 -48.86 -24.45
C ALA A 560 -2.73 -48.83 -24.28
N CYS A 561 -2.04 -49.83 -24.81
CA CYS A 561 -0.61 -49.96 -24.65
C CYS A 561 0.06 -50.56 -25.89
N ILE A 562 1.32 -50.18 -26.06
CA ILE A 562 2.27 -50.83 -26.96
C ILE A 562 3.35 -51.45 -26.11
N GLY A 563 3.97 -52.51 -26.61
CA GLY A 563 5.03 -53.19 -25.89
C GLY A 563 6.06 -53.85 -26.77
N PHE A 564 7.22 -54.08 -26.19
CA PHE A 564 8.39 -54.60 -26.90
C PHE A 564 9.29 -55.37 -25.94
N ILE A 565 9.97 -56.37 -26.49
CA ILE A 565 10.93 -57.17 -25.74
C ILE A 565 12.31 -56.49 -25.72
N SER A 566 13.03 -56.60 -24.61
CA SER A 566 14.43 -56.16 -24.50
C SER A 566 15.36 -57.05 -25.33
N ASP A 567 16.52 -56.52 -25.74
CA ASP A 567 17.48 -57.25 -26.59
C ASP A 567 17.98 -58.57 -25.99
N ASN A 568 18.15 -58.61 -24.67
CA ASN A 568 18.52 -59.82 -23.94
C ASN A 568 17.35 -60.80 -23.73
N LYS A 569 16.13 -60.44 -24.18
CA LYS A 569 14.89 -61.23 -24.09
C LYS A 569 14.42 -61.54 -22.66
N GLU A 570 14.97 -60.83 -21.68
CA GLU A 570 14.64 -61.02 -20.26
C GLU A 570 13.44 -60.18 -19.81
N ASN A 571 13.15 -59.08 -20.49
CA ASN A 571 12.08 -58.15 -20.14
C ASN A 571 11.16 -57.87 -21.33
N PHE A 572 9.86 -57.77 -21.05
CA PHE A 572 8.84 -57.30 -21.98
C PHE A 572 8.15 -56.08 -21.36
N THR A 573 8.33 -54.92 -21.96
CA THR A 573 7.84 -53.64 -21.41
C THR A 573 6.63 -53.18 -22.20
N LEU A 574 5.59 -52.75 -21.50
CA LEU A 574 4.42 -52.05 -22.01
C LEU A 574 4.45 -50.60 -21.58
N ILE A 575 4.07 -49.70 -22.48
CA ILE A 575 3.84 -48.28 -22.20
C ILE A 575 2.55 -47.81 -22.87
N SER A 576 1.96 -46.71 -22.39
CA SER A 576 0.91 -46.02 -23.17
C SER A 576 1.51 -45.47 -24.47
N PRO A 577 0.76 -45.45 -25.60
CA PRO A 577 1.18 -44.67 -26.77
C PRO A 577 1.15 -43.16 -26.51
N LYS A 578 0.30 -42.68 -25.60
CA LYS A 578 0.12 -41.26 -25.30
C LYS A 578 1.04 -40.84 -24.15
N LEU A 579 1.77 -39.75 -24.33
CA LEU A 579 2.70 -39.22 -23.32
C LEU A 579 2.02 -38.85 -21.99
N ASN A 580 0.80 -38.34 -22.05
CA ASN A 580 0.09 -37.85 -20.86
C ASN A 580 -0.53 -38.98 -20.01
N ASP A 581 -0.52 -40.22 -20.49
CA ASP A 581 -1.01 -41.37 -19.74
C ASP A 581 0.17 -42.02 -18.99
N ASP A 582 0.12 -42.06 -17.66
CA ASP A 582 1.20 -42.60 -16.82
C ASP A 582 1.22 -44.15 -16.75
N PHE A 583 0.81 -44.84 -17.82
CA PHE A 583 0.80 -46.30 -17.85
C PHE A 583 2.13 -46.88 -18.33
N SER A 584 2.74 -47.70 -17.47
CA SER A 584 3.85 -48.59 -17.81
C SER A 584 3.72 -49.91 -17.05
N LEU A 585 4.05 -51.03 -17.70
CA LEU A 585 4.06 -52.35 -17.08
C LEU A 585 5.23 -53.18 -17.63
N CYS A 586 6.03 -53.76 -16.75
CA CYS A 586 7.13 -54.63 -17.13
C CYS A 586 6.84 -56.09 -16.74
N PHE A 587 7.15 -57.00 -17.66
CA PHE A 587 7.15 -58.44 -17.48
C PHE A 587 8.61 -58.92 -17.50
N SER A 588 9.02 -59.73 -16.53
CA SER A 588 10.39 -60.28 -16.46
C SER A 588 10.39 -61.80 -16.46
N LYS A 589 11.41 -62.42 -17.05
CA LYS A 589 11.59 -63.90 -17.00
C LYS A 589 11.92 -64.39 -15.59
N ASN A 590 12.68 -63.60 -14.84
CA ASN A 590 13.04 -63.89 -13.46
C ASN A 590 12.13 -63.15 -12.47
N ARG A 591 11.82 -63.82 -11.36
CA ARG A 591 11.08 -63.21 -10.24
C ARG A 591 11.99 -62.24 -9.50
N SER A 592 11.61 -60.96 -9.43
CA SER A 592 12.36 -59.99 -8.62
C SER A 592 11.94 -60.08 -7.16
N LEU A 593 12.92 -60.20 -6.24
CA LEU A 593 12.71 -60.14 -4.79
C LEU A 593 12.83 -58.72 -4.22
N THR A 594 13.24 -57.76 -5.04
CA THR A 594 13.40 -56.34 -4.69
C THR A 594 12.73 -55.46 -5.76
N GLY A 595 11.82 -54.58 -5.36
CA GLY A 595 11.20 -53.62 -6.27
C GLY A 595 10.35 -52.62 -5.50
N HIS A 596 10.83 -51.37 -5.44
CA HIS A 596 10.08 -50.23 -4.90
C HIS A 596 8.84 -49.95 -5.76
N GLU A 597 7.79 -49.48 -5.07
CA GLU A 597 6.47 -49.09 -5.62
C GLU A 597 6.52 -47.95 -6.62
#